data_AF-A0AAN8L859-F1
#
_entry.id   AF-A0AAN8L859-F1
#
_cell.length_a   1.000
_cell.length_b   1.000
_cell.length_c   1.000
_cell.angle_alpha   90.00
_cell.angle_beta   90.00
_cell.angle_gamma   90.00
#
_symmetry.space_group_name_H-M   'P 1'
#
loop_
_entity.id
_entity.type
_entity.pdbx_description
1 polymer ?
#
loop_
_entity_poly.entity_id
_entity_poly.type
_entity_poly.pdbx_seq_one_letter_code
_entity_poly.pdbx_strand_id
1 'polypeptide(L)'
;METLPCINKDDPRLRLKVENRMKNIFVTQFEETREEYENVNHIPVITETASRVLETGVNTLQRTLVLKKQVEVDEVDRQLTQKRQEFKGRMQALAQRRAELELKQQATKDRAKKFEKFVEDNEVKRRRALKKYQVARTQNDLKQNEKEELTEQLEKLQARQQYLKDRVTMYKMYEDYMMKMLDFLPENYLEYGADSLVMPIIRRHETLSLTHQDLVERLGQLVEELEQGQRSLDSLKQEHNTNKLMMNRELSELQTQWDRAKEKNNQTEMKLMMHQGQSRDQVEEVGSLLIAVKNLAEQCYLHHYGPLEEIDMLTMMDMVKEYILERADIVMRATRLIDSGSALTSATEHRGSLKNINSKTQLKSTSKTSGRSGLSS
;
A
#
# COMPACT_ATOMS: atom_id res chain seq x y z
N MET A 1 33.93 19.27 16.79
CA MET A 1 34.89 19.99 17.64
C MET A 1 34.64 21.47 17.42
N GLU A 2 34.20 22.18 18.45
CA GLU A 2 34.44 23.61 18.71
C GLU A 2 33.75 23.92 20.05
N THR A 3 34.53 24.01 21.11
CA THR A 3 34.11 24.29 22.48
C THR A 3 34.21 25.79 22.74
N LEU A 4 33.09 26.43 23.08
CA LEU A 4 33.05 27.83 23.51
C LEU A 4 33.61 28.00 24.95
N PRO A 5 34.17 29.18 25.29
CA PRO A 5 34.89 29.39 26.56
C PRO A 5 33.93 29.55 27.75
N CYS A 6 34.27 28.91 28.86
CA CYS A 6 33.55 29.03 30.13
C CYS A 6 33.82 30.39 30.78
N ILE A 7 32.78 31.17 31.06
CA ILE A 7 32.87 32.42 31.84
C ILE A 7 32.93 32.06 33.33
N ASN A 8 34.04 32.39 33.98
CA ASN A 8 34.23 32.23 35.44
C ASN A 8 33.37 33.25 36.19
N LYS A 9 32.59 32.78 37.17
CA LYS A 9 31.63 33.60 37.93
C LYS A 9 32.26 34.43 39.07
N ASP A 10 33.57 34.34 39.26
CA ASP A 10 34.30 34.99 40.37
C ASP A 10 35.16 36.19 39.92
N ASP A 11 34.88 36.78 38.76
CA ASP A 11 35.62 37.97 38.27
C ASP A 11 35.21 39.25 39.06
N PRO A 12 36.15 39.89 39.80
CA PRO A 12 35.87 41.06 40.63
C PRO A 12 35.40 42.31 39.84
N ARG A 13 35.47 42.29 38.50
CA ARG A 13 34.99 43.39 37.64
C ARG A 13 33.46 43.44 37.49
N LEU A 14 32.73 42.42 37.94
CA LEU A 14 31.27 42.34 37.80
C LEU A 14 30.49 42.85 39.04
N ARG A 15 31.16 43.41 40.05
CA ARG A 15 30.49 43.99 41.24
C ARG A 15 30.24 45.49 41.07
N LEU A 16 29.00 45.84 40.79
CA LEU A 16 28.53 47.22 40.73
C LEU A 16 28.45 47.82 42.16
N LYS A 17 29.22 48.87 42.44
CA LYS A 17 29.07 49.71 43.64
C LYS A 17 28.28 50.96 43.28
N VAL A 18 27.15 51.18 43.95
CA VAL A 18 26.33 52.38 43.78
C VAL A 18 26.28 53.11 45.12
N GLU A 19 26.98 54.24 45.21
CA GLU A 19 26.80 55.22 46.27
C GLU A 19 25.75 56.24 45.83
N ASN A 20 24.71 56.44 46.63
CA ASN A 20 23.65 57.40 46.34
C ASN A 20 23.71 58.51 47.40
N ARG A 21 24.29 59.66 47.04
CA ARG A 21 24.28 60.89 47.84
C ARG A 21 23.31 61.87 47.21
N MET A 22 22.22 62.21 47.89
CA MET A 22 21.49 63.44 47.60
C MET A 22 21.34 64.30 48.86
N LYS A 23 21.94 65.49 48.77
CA LYS A 23 21.72 66.65 49.64
C LYS A 23 20.48 67.36 49.13
N ASN A 24 19.55 67.72 50.00
CA ASN A 24 18.62 68.82 49.76
C ASN A 24 18.66 69.77 50.97
N ILE A 25 19.12 70.99 50.67
CA ILE A 25 19.10 72.19 51.51
C ILE A 25 17.94 73.01 50.96
N PHE A 26 17.00 73.47 51.80
CA PHE A 26 16.42 74.81 51.72
C PHE A 26 15.73 75.14 53.06
N VAL A 27 16.10 76.31 53.58
CA VAL A 27 15.59 76.97 54.78
C VAL A 27 14.70 78.11 54.32
N THR A 28 13.51 78.26 54.92
CA THR A 28 12.91 79.57 55.26
C THR A 28 11.90 79.34 56.39
N GLN A 29 12.21 79.86 57.59
CA GLN A 29 11.23 80.14 58.64
C GLN A 29 10.52 81.46 58.33
N PHE A 30 9.25 81.64 58.73
CA PHE A 30 8.82 82.66 59.69
C PHE A 30 7.32 82.51 60.03
N GLU A 31 7.08 82.31 61.34
CA GLU A 31 5.99 82.85 62.18
C GLU A 31 4.49 82.57 61.89
N GLU A 32 3.94 81.80 62.84
CA GLU A 32 2.64 81.86 63.54
C GLU A 32 1.27 81.91 62.84
N THR A 33 0.54 80.80 63.10
CA THR A 33 -0.90 80.67 63.39
C THR A 33 -1.90 80.85 62.26
N ARG A 34 -2.41 79.72 61.72
CA ARG A 34 -3.84 79.36 61.71
C ARG A 34 -4.08 78.02 61.00
N GLU A 35 -5.25 77.50 61.34
CA GLU A 35 -5.83 76.19 61.04
C GLU A 35 -6.10 75.95 59.54
N GLU A 36 -6.41 74.68 59.24
CA GLU A 36 -7.18 74.15 58.09
C GLU A 36 -6.43 73.46 56.93
N TYR A 37 -6.59 72.12 56.95
CA TYR A 37 -6.72 71.13 55.87
C TYR A 37 -5.81 71.18 54.63
N GLU A 38 -4.98 70.14 54.48
CA GLU A 38 -4.84 69.47 53.18
C GLU A 38 -4.93 67.94 53.34
N ASN A 39 -6.07 67.41 52.91
CA ASN A 39 -6.33 65.99 52.79
C ASN A 39 -5.70 65.49 51.48
N VAL A 40 -4.37 65.32 51.47
CA VAL A 40 -3.66 64.76 50.33
C VAL A 40 -3.90 63.24 50.34
N ASN A 41 -4.79 62.78 49.45
CA ASN A 41 -4.98 61.36 49.15
C ASN A 41 -3.69 60.78 48.56
N HIS A 42 -2.77 60.37 49.43
CA HIS A 42 -1.57 59.64 49.04
C HIS A 42 -1.99 58.24 48.58
N ILE A 43 -2.22 58.05 47.28
CA ILE A 43 -2.38 56.72 46.69
C ILE A 43 -0.99 56.07 46.76
N PRO A 44 -0.79 55.03 47.59
CA PRO A 44 0.52 54.40 47.71
C PRO A 44 0.83 53.70 46.39
N VAL A 45 1.93 54.11 45.75
CA VAL A 45 2.51 53.37 44.65
C VAL A 45 3.12 52.11 45.25
N ILE A 46 2.39 51.00 45.13
CA ILE A 46 2.86 49.68 45.52
C ILE A 46 4.03 49.33 44.59
N THR A 47 5.25 49.44 45.12
CA THR A 47 6.50 49.01 44.47
C THR A 47 6.78 47.52 44.70
N GLU A 48 5.94 46.85 45.47
CA GLU A 48 6.05 45.45 45.81
C GLU A 48 5.33 44.57 44.77
N THR A 49 5.91 43.42 44.48
CA THR A 49 5.24 42.39 43.67
C THR A 49 3.93 41.99 44.36
N ALA A 50 2.85 41.90 43.58
CA ALA A 50 1.49 41.63 44.06
C ALA A 50 1.40 40.46 45.08
N SER A 51 2.32 39.49 44.99
CA SER A 51 2.44 38.37 45.92
C SER A 51 2.75 38.77 47.37
N ARG A 52 3.58 39.80 47.63
CA ARG A 52 3.97 40.22 48.99
C ARG A 52 2.88 41.02 49.70
N VAL A 53 2.13 41.83 48.96
CA VAL A 53 1.03 42.67 49.51
C VAL A 53 -0.16 41.83 50.00
N LEU A 54 -0.28 40.60 49.50
CA LEU A 54 -1.39 39.69 49.82
C LEU A 54 -1.15 38.83 51.07
N GLU A 55 0.11 38.70 51.53
CA GLU A 55 0.47 37.91 52.72
C GLU A 55 0.14 38.65 54.03
N THR A 56 0.07 39.98 54.02
CA THR A 56 -0.30 40.81 55.19
C THR A 56 -1.82 40.96 55.29
N GLY A 57 -2.48 39.99 55.92
CA GLY A 57 -3.93 39.78 55.83
C GLY A 57 -4.85 40.53 56.81
N VAL A 58 -4.62 41.80 57.19
CA VAL A 58 -5.42 42.38 58.31
C VAL A 58 -5.94 43.81 58.11
N ASN A 59 -6.48 44.17 56.94
CA ASN A 59 -7.53 45.20 56.72
C ASN A 59 -7.45 45.71 55.28
N THR A 60 -8.34 45.26 54.39
CA THR A 60 -8.18 45.55 52.96
C THR A 60 -9.46 46.02 52.28
N LEU A 61 -9.35 47.21 51.67
CA LEU A 61 -10.30 47.79 50.71
C LEU A 61 -10.62 46.81 49.57
N GLN A 62 -11.81 46.93 48.94
CA GLN A 62 -12.29 46.06 47.85
C GLN A 62 -11.22 45.77 46.76
N ARG A 63 -10.34 46.73 46.50
CA ARG A 63 -9.26 46.65 45.51
C ARG A 63 -8.18 45.59 45.84
N THR A 64 -7.84 45.38 47.11
CA THR A 64 -6.88 44.34 47.54
C THR A 64 -7.51 42.94 47.54
N LEU A 65 -8.83 42.85 47.76
CA LEU A 65 -9.57 41.59 47.65
C LEU A 65 -9.63 41.09 46.19
N VAL A 66 -9.83 42.02 45.25
CA VAL A 66 -9.76 41.74 43.80
C VAL A 66 -8.36 41.27 43.40
N LEU A 67 -7.29 41.90 43.91
CA LEU A 67 -5.92 41.45 43.66
C LEU A 67 -5.66 40.03 44.20
N LYS A 68 -6.19 39.69 45.38
CA LYS A 68 -6.07 38.34 45.94
C LYS A 68 -6.75 37.30 45.05
N LYS A 69 -7.96 37.61 44.57
CA LYS A 69 -8.71 36.75 43.66
C LYS A 69 -8.04 36.65 42.30
N GLN A 70 -7.41 37.71 41.81
CA GLN A 70 -6.62 37.68 40.57
C GLN A 70 -5.43 36.72 40.70
N VAL A 71 -4.68 36.77 41.81
CA VAL A 71 -3.55 35.86 42.04
C VAL A 71 -4.01 34.40 42.21
N GLU A 72 -5.13 34.16 42.90
CA GLU A 72 -5.73 32.82 42.98
C GLU A 72 -6.14 32.30 41.59
N VAL A 73 -6.73 33.15 40.74
CA VAL A 73 -7.09 32.80 39.36
C VAL A 73 -5.84 32.52 38.52
N ASP A 74 -4.81 33.36 38.61
CA ASP A 74 -3.55 33.19 37.87
C ASP A 74 -2.82 31.88 38.27
N GLU A 75 -2.84 31.51 39.56
CA GLU A 75 -2.28 30.25 40.04
C GLU A 75 -3.09 29.04 39.56
N VAL A 76 -4.43 29.12 39.56
CA VAL A 76 -5.28 28.09 38.97
C VAL A 76 -5.05 27.97 37.45
N ASP A 77 -4.88 29.08 36.74
CA ASP A 77 -4.56 29.10 35.32
C ASP A 77 -3.18 28.49 35.03
N ARG A 78 -2.20 28.73 35.90
CA ARG A 78 -0.88 28.09 35.83
C ARG A 78 -0.99 26.56 36.01
N GLN A 79 -1.77 26.10 36.98
CA GLN A 79 -2.00 24.66 37.18
C GLN A 79 -2.80 24.04 36.02
N LEU A 80 -3.79 24.74 35.50
CA LEU A 80 -4.59 24.31 34.37
C LEU A 80 -3.75 24.19 33.10
N THR A 81 -2.88 25.16 32.83
CA THR A 81 -1.94 25.12 31.70
C THR A 81 -0.93 23.98 31.82
N GLN A 82 -0.40 23.73 33.03
CA GLN A 82 0.46 22.57 33.28
C GLN A 82 -0.28 21.25 33.02
N LYS A 83 -1.51 21.09 33.53
CA LYS A 83 -2.33 19.88 33.29
C LYS A 83 -2.69 19.69 31.82
N ARG A 84 -2.98 20.78 31.10
CA ARG A 84 -3.21 20.76 29.64
C ARG A 84 -1.96 20.30 28.89
N GLN A 85 -0.77 20.75 29.28
CA GLN A 85 0.50 20.31 28.68
C GLN A 85 0.78 18.83 28.97
N GLU A 86 0.59 18.37 30.22
CA GLU A 86 0.72 16.95 30.60
C GLU A 86 -0.25 16.07 29.81
N PHE A 87 -1.51 16.48 29.69
CA PHE A 87 -2.52 15.76 28.91
C PHE A 87 -2.16 15.71 27.43
N LYS A 88 -1.71 16.84 26.85
CA LYS A 88 -1.25 16.90 25.46
C LYS A 88 -0.08 15.96 25.22
N GLY A 89 0.90 15.91 26.13
CA GLY A 89 2.02 14.98 26.07
C GLY A 89 1.58 13.51 26.13
N ARG A 90 0.68 13.17 27.05
CA ARG A 90 0.10 11.81 27.15
C ARG A 90 -0.67 11.42 25.90
N MET A 91 -1.47 12.33 25.35
CA MET A 91 -2.22 12.09 24.12
C MET A 91 -1.30 11.85 22.91
N GLN A 92 -0.20 12.60 22.80
CA GLN A 92 0.79 12.39 21.75
C GLN A 92 1.50 11.04 21.90
N ALA A 93 1.91 10.66 23.11
CA ALA A 93 2.53 9.35 23.37
C ALA A 93 1.57 8.19 23.07
N LEU A 94 0.29 8.32 23.42
CA LEU A 94 -0.74 7.34 23.08
C LEU A 94 -0.98 7.26 21.57
N ALA A 95 -1.00 8.39 20.87
CA ALA A 95 -1.15 8.42 19.43
C ALA A 95 0.02 7.73 18.73
N GLN A 96 1.27 8.00 19.14
CA GLN A 96 2.46 7.32 18.65
C GLN A 96 2.38 5.81 18.90
N ARG A 97 2.02 5.41 20.12
CA ARG A 97 1.95 3.98 20.48
C ARG A 97 0.84 3.23 19.74
N ARG A 98 -0.30 3.89 19.48
CA ARG A 98 -1.36 3.35 18.62
C ARG A 98 -0.87 3.15 17.19
N ALA A 99 -0.18 4.14 16.61
CA ALA A 99 0.39 4.03 15.28
C ALA A 99 1.42 2.90 15.17
N GLU A 100 2.32 2.76 16.16
CA GLU A 100 3.28 1.66 16.21
C GLU A 100 2.61 0.28 16.31
N LEU A 101 1.56 0.16 17.14
CA LEU A 101 0.81 -1.08 17.29
C LEU A 101 0.09 -1.46 16.00
N GLU A 102 -0.53 -0.50 15.34
CA GLU A 102 -1.21 -0.72 14.06
C GLU A 102 -0.22 -1.19 12.98
N LEU A 103 0.96 -0.57 12.92
CA LEU A 103 2.03 -0.96 12.00
C LEU A 103 2.53 -2.38 12.29
N LYS A 104 2.74 -2.74 13.57
CA LYS A 104 3.11 -4.10 13.98
C LYS A 104 2.02 -5.13 13.67
N GLN A 105 0.75 -4.77 13.89
CA GLN A 105 -0.38 -5.63 13.57
C GLN A 105 -0.45 -5.88 12.07
N GLN A 106 -0.29 -4.84 11.26
CA GLN A 106 -0.27 -4.96 9.81
C GLN A 106 0.91 -5.81 9.33
N ALA A 107 2.11 -5.59 9.86
CA ALA A 107 3.28 -6.41 9.56
C ALA A 107 3.07 -7.90 9.90
N THR A 108 2.37 -8.18 11.01
CA THR A 108 2.04 -9.55 11.42
C THR A 108 1.02 -10.19 10.47
N LYS A 109 -0.01 -9.44 10.07
CA LYS A 109 -0.99 -9.89 9.06
C LYS A 109 -0.33 -10.17 7.72
N ASP A 110 0.56 -9.29 7.28
CA ASP A 110 1.28 -9.48 6.01
C ASP A 110 2.23 -10.68 6.08
N ARG A 111 2.86 -10.91 7.23
CA ARG A 111 3.68 -12.11 7.46
C ARG A 111 2.83 -13.39 7.44
N ALA A 112 1.67 -13.38 8.07
CA ALA A 112 0.74 -14.51 8.06
C ALA A 112 0.29 -14.83 6.62
N LYS A 113 -0.10 -13.83 5.83
CA LYS A 113 -0.44 -14.01 4.40
C LYS A 113 0.72 -14.59 3.58
N LYS A 114 1.96 -14.18 3.86
CA LYS A 114 3.14 -14.75 3.18
C LYS A 114 3.36 -16.21 3.57
N PHE A 115 3.15 -16.56 4.84
CA PHE A 115 3.26 -17.95 5.30
C PHE A 115 2.15 -18.84 4.73
N GLU A 116 0.91 -18.37 4.69
CA GLU A 116 -0.21 -19.08 4.08
C GLU A 116 0.09 -19.42 2.61
N LYS A 117 0.51 -18.42 1.81
CA LYS A 117 0.95 -18.65 0.43
C LYS A 117 2.11 -19.65 0.33
N PHE A 118 3.08 -19.57 1.22
CA PHE A 118 4.20 -20.52 1.24
C PHE A 118 3.73 -21.95 1.54
N VAL A 119 2.79 -22.12 2.47
CA VAL A 119 2.19 -23.42 2.80
C VAL A 119 1.43 -23.98 1.61
N GLU A 120 0.58 -23.18 0.97
CA GLU A 120 -0.14 -23.56 -0.24
C GLU A 120 0.80 -24.00 -1.37
N ASP A 121 1.84 -23.20 -1.65
CA ASP A 121 2.86 -23.54 -2.65
C ASP A 121 3.61 -24.83 -2.30
N ASN A 122 3.91 -25.05 -1.02
CA ASN A 122 4.56 -26.27 -0.55
C ASN A 122 3.65 -27.49 -0.72
N GLU A 123 2.36 -27.36 -0.40
CA GLU A 123 1.39 -28.42 -0.61
C GLU A 123 1.22 -28.77 -2.09
N VAL A 124 1.23 -27.77 -2.98
CA VAL A 124 1.22 -28.00 -4.43
C VAL A 124 2.49 -28.75 -4.87
N LYS A 125 3.66 -28.37 -4.37
CA LYS A 125 4.93 -29.08 -4.64
C LYS A 125 4.89 -30.52 -4.13
N ARG A 126 4.40 -30.73 -2.90
CA ARG A 126 4.24 -32.06 -2.30
C ARG A 126 3.30 -32.93 -3.12
N ARG A 127 2.13 -32.41 -3.51
CA ARG A 127 1.15 -33.12 -4.36
C ARG A 127 1.75 -33.48 -5.72
N ARG A 128 2.48 -32.56 -6.36
CA ARG A 128 3.18 -32.84 -7.63
C ARG A 128 4.24 -33.93 -7.47
N ALA A 129 5.05 -33.86 -6.41
CA ALA A 129 6.07 -34.88 -6.12
C ALA A 129 5.44 -36.25 -5.86
N LEU A 130 4.37 -36.32 -5.06
CA LEU A 130 3.64 -37.56 -4.79
C LEU A 130 3.04 -38.16 -6.07
N LYS A 131 2.42 -37.34 -6.92
CA LYS A 131 1.87 -37.81 -8.20
C LYS A 131 2.98 -38.35 -9.12
N LYS A 132 4.12 -37.66 -9.21
CA LYS A 132 5.27 -38.12 -9.99
C LYS A 132 5.81 -39.45 -9.45
N TYR A 133 5.92 -39.59 -8.14
CA TYR A 133 6.33 -40.83 -7.49
C TYR A 133 5.35 -41.97 -7.77
N GLN A 134 4.05 -41.74 -7.63
CA GLN A 134 3.03 -42.75 -7.91
C GLN A 134 3.10 -43.25 -9.36
N VAL A 135 3.20 -42.33 -10.33
CA VAL A 135 3.34 -42.69 -11.75
C VAL A 135 4.62 -43.49 -12.01
N ALA A 136 5.74 -43.07 -11.44
CA ALA A 136 7.01 -43.77 -11.58
C ALA A 136 6.95 -45.18 -10.95
N ARG A 137 6.29 -45.32 -9.80
CA ARG A 137 6.08 -46.61 -9.14
C ARG A 137 5.22 -47.53 -10.00
N THR A 138 4.06 -47.09 -10.46
CA THR A 138 3.19 -47.92 -11.32
C THR A 138 3.90 -48.33 -12.60
N GLN A 139 4.72 -47.45 -13.19
CA GLN A 139 5.50 -47.78 -14.37
C GLN A 139 6.62 -48.78 -14.07
N ASN A 140 7.24 -48.69 -12.90
CA ASN A 140 8.25 -49.66 -12.46
C ASN A 140 7.61 -51.03 -12.24
N ASP A 141 6.49 -51.08 -11.52
CA ASP A 141 5.74 -52.32 -11.26
C ASP A 141 5.32 -53.00 -12.59
N LEU A 142 4.84 -52.24 -13.57
CA LEU A 142 4.52 -52.77 -14.91
C LEU A 142 5.74 -53.35 -15.63
N LYS A 143 6.86 -52.62 -15.65
CA LYS A 143 8.11 -53.09 -16.27
C LYS A 143 8.71 -54.30 -15.57
N GLN A 144 8.53 -54.39 -14.26
CA GLN A 144 9.00 -55.52 -13.47
C GLN A 144 8.17 -56.77 -13.81
N ASN A 145 6.84 -56.63 -13.90
CA ASN A 145 5.97 -57.73 -14.36
C ASN A 145 6.31 -58.17 -15.79
N GLU A 146 6.53 -57.24 -16.72
CA GLU A 146 6.94 -57.54 -18.10
C GLU A 146 8.29 -58.27 -18.13
N LYS A 147 9.25 -57.84 -17.31
CA LYS A 147 10.54 -58.51 -17.17
C LYS A 147 10.37 -59.94 -16.66
N GLU A 148 9.53 -60.14 -15.64
CA GLU A 148 9.25 -61.47 -15.08
C GLU A 148 8.61 -62.39 -16.13
N GLU A 149 7.62 -61.91 -16.87
CA GLU A 149 6.98 -62.65 -17.95
C GLU A 149 7.99 -63.04 -19.05
N LEU A 150 8.83 -62.09 -19.49
CA LEU A 150 9.86 -62.35 -20.49
C LEU A 150 10.91 -63.35 -19.99
N THR A 151 11.29 -63.30 -18.71
CA THR A 151 12.21 -64.27 -18.14
C THR A 151 11.61 -65.68 -18.11
N GLU A 152 10.33 -65.82 -17.76
CA GLU A 152 9.65 -67.12 -17.77
C GLU A 152 9.52 -67.68 -19.19
N GLN A 153 9.21 -66.84 -20.18
CA GLN A 153 9.18 -67.23 -21.59
C GLN A 153 10.55 -67.68 -22.08
N LEU A 154 11.61 -66.97 -21.69
CA LEU A 154 12.98 -67.30 -22.04
C LEU A 154 13.42 -68.64 -21.43
N GLU A 155 13.11 -68.90 -20.16
CA GLU A 155 13.37 -70.18 -19.51
C GLU A 155 12.65 -71.35 -20.20
N LYS A 156 11.37 -71.17 -20.56
CA LYS A 156 10.60 -72.16 -21.32
C LYS A 156 11.23 -72.46 -22.68
N LEU A 157 11.67 -71.42 -23.39
CA LEU A 157 12.34 -71.58 -24.68
C LEU A 157 13.70 -72.26 -24.55
N GLN A 158 14.49 -71.94 -23.53
CA GLN A 158 15.77 -72.61 -23.24
C GLN A 158 15.58 -74.09 -22.92
N ALA A 159 14.60 -74.43 -22.07
CA ALA A 159 14.27 -75.81 -21.75
C ALA A 159 13.85 -76.58 -23.01
N ARG A 160 13.00 -75.98 -23.86
CA ARG A 160 12.60 -76.57 -25.15
C ARG A 160 13.80 -76.74 -26.10
N GLN A 161 14.69 -75.76 -26.16
CA GLN A 161 15.89 -75.84 -26.98
C GLN A 161 16.79 -76.99 -26.53
N GLN A 162 17.00 -77.15 -25.22
CA GLN A 162 17.81 -78.24 -24.69
C GLN A 162 17.17 -79.59 -24.99
N TYR A 163 15.87 -79.75 -24.75
CA TYR A 163 15.12 -80.96 -25.08
C TYR A 163 15.25 -81.33 -26.57
N LEU A 164 15.13 -80.35 -27.48
CA LEU A 164 15.28 -80.58 -28.90
C LEU A 164 16.72 -80.95 -29.27
N LYS A 165 17.73 -80.31 -28.67
CA LYS A 165 19.14 -80.68 -28.86
C LYS A 165 19.38 -82.13 -28.46
N ASP A 166 18.90 -82.54 -27.29
CA ASP A 166 19.06 -83.90 -26.80
C ASP A 166 18.39 -84.89 -27.77
N ARG A 167 17.17 -84.58 -28.25
CA ARG A 167 16.50 -85.40 -29.27
C ARG A 167 17.27 -85.49 -30.59
N VAL A 168 17.83 -84.39 -31.07
CA VAL A 168 18.67 -84.39 -32.28
C VAL A 168 19.89 -85.29 -32.08
N THR A 169 20.57 -85.21 -30.93
CA THR A 169 21.70 -86.09 -30.63
C THR A 169 21.29 -87.57 -30.57
N MET A 170 20.12 -87.86 -29.99
CA MET A 170 19.58 -89.23 -29.96
C MET A 170 19.24 -89.72 -31.36
N TYR A 171 18.66 -88.90 -32.23
CA TYR A 171 18.29 -89.34 -33.57
C TYR A 171 19.46 -89.38 -34.55
N LYS A 172 20.55 -88.68 -34.26
CA LYS A 172 21.78 -88.71 -35.07
C LYS A 172 22.33 -90.12 -35.27
N MET A 173 22.19 -91.01 -34.27
CA MET A 173 22.63 -92.41 -34.44
C MET A 173 21.86 -93.15 -35.54
N TYR A 174 20.58 -92.82 -35.74
CA TYR A 174 19.79 -93.39 -36.83
C TYR A 174 20.13 -92.76 -38.16
N GLU A 175 20.40 -91.45 -38.20
CA GLU A 175 20.92 -90.78 -39.39
C GLU A 175 22.24 -91.43 -39.84
N ASP A 176 23.22 -91.56 -38.94
CA ASP A 176 24.51 -92.18 -39.22
C ASP A 176 24.36 -93.64 -39.67
N TYR A 177 23.41 -94.38 -39.08
CA TYR A 177 23.10 -95.75 -39.50
C TYR A 177 22.48 -95.79 -40.90
N MET A 178 21.49 -94.93 -41.20
CA MET A 178 20.84 -94.87 -42.50
C MET A 178 21.81 -94.42 -43.59
N MET A 179 22.70 -93.47 -43.31
CA MET A 179 23.76 -93.05 -44.23
C MET A 179 24.70 -94.22 -44.57
N LYS A 180 25.12 -95.02 -43.59
CA LYS A 180 25.91 -96.24 -43.85
C LYS A 180 25.12 -97.29 -44.64
N MET A 181 23.81 -97.41 -44.40
CA MET A 181 22.96 -98.35 -45.16
C MET A 181 22.79 -97.95 -46.62
N LEU A 182 22.81 -96.65 -46.94
CA LEU A 182 22.79 -96.16 -48.32
C LEU A 182 24.01 -96.65 -49.11
N ASP A 183 25.19 -96.74 -48.48
CA ASP A 183 26.42 -97.25 -49.12
C ASP A 183 26.31 -98.74 -49.52
N PHE A 184 25.41 -99.50 -48.88
CA PHE A 184 25.18 -100.93 -49.17
C PHE A 184 24.00 -101.16 -50.12
N LEU A 185 23.27 -100.11 -50.50
CA LEU A 185 22.09 -100.22 -51.36
C LEU A 185 22.50 -100.17 -52.84
N PRO A 186 21.94 -101.02 -53.72
CA PRO A 186 22.13 -100.89 -55.16
C PRO A 186 21.64 -99.52 -55.66
N GLU A 187 22.35 -98.91 -56.61
CA GLU A 187 22.05 -97.57 -57.15
C GLU A 187 20.62 -97.39 -57.69
N ASN A 188 19.91 -98.49 -57.98
CA ASN A 188 18.54 -98.48 -58.49
C ASN A 188 17.46 -98.85 -57.45
N TYR A 189 17.78 -98.97 -56.16
CA TYR A 189 16.81 -99.40 -55.14
C TYR A 189 15.84 -98.27 -54.71
N LEU A 190 16.33 -97.03 -54.70
CA LEU A 190 15.55 -95.83 -54.43
C LEU A 190 15.16 -95.17 -55.74
N GLU A 191 14.37 -95.85 -56.57
CA GLU A 191 13.67 -95.12 -57.64
C GLU A 191 12.84 -94.03 -56.97
N TYR A 192 13.36 -92.80 -56.99
CA TYR A 192 12.68 -91.53 -56.72
C TYR A 192 11.61 -91.26 -57.81
N GLY A 193 10.94 -92.31 -58.27
CA GLY A 193 9.81 -92.24 -59.17
C GLY A 193 8.60 -91.64 -58.48
N ALA A 194 7.65 -91.20 -59.28
CA ALA A 194 6.40 -90.57 -58.84
C ALA A 194 5.55 -91.44 -57.87
N ASP A 195 5.86 -92.73 -57.75
CA ASP A 195 5.14 -93.72 -56.92
C ASP A 195 5.75 -93.92 -55.51
N SER A 196 6.80 -93.20 -55.14
CA SER A 196 7.35 -93.23 -53.77
C SER A 196 6.38 -92.59 -52.76
N LEU A 197 6.01 -93.32 -51.71
CA LEU A 197 5.13 -92.87 -50.62
C LEU A 197 5.62 -91.58 -49.92
N VAL A 198 6.90 -91.25 -50.06
CA VAL A 198 7.54 -90.08 -49.44
C VAL A 198 7.30 -88.80 -50.27
N MET A 199 7.16 -88.91 -51.59
CA MET A 199 7.05 -87.75 -52.48
C MET A 199 5.79 -86.89 -52.22
N PRO A 200 4.60 -87.46 -51.95
CA PRO A 200 3.42 -86.68 -51.56
C PRO A 200 3.61 -85.92 -50.24
N ILE A 201 4.37 -86.47 -49.29
CA ILE A 201 4.66 -85.82 -48.00
C ILE A 201 5.58 -84.61 -48.24
N ILE A 202 6.61 -84.77 -49.08
CA ILE A 202 7.52 -83.67 -49.45
C ILE A 202 6.73 -82.56 -50.15
N ARG A 203 5.93 -82.87 -51.17
CA ARG A 203 5.11 -81.87 -51.89
C ARG A 203 4.12 -81.14 -50.98
N ARG A 204 3.55 -81.84 -49.99
CA ARG A 204 2.68 -81.21 -48.98
C ARG A 204 3.47 -80.26 -48.10
N HIS A 205 4.65 -80.66 -47.64
CA HIS A 205 5.52 -79.80 -46.84
C HIS A 205 5.97 -78.56 -47.62
N GLU A 206 6.34 -78.71 -48.89
CA GLU A 206 6.68 -77.61 -49.79
C GLU A 206 5.52 -76.63 -49.93
N THR A 207 4.31 -77.12 -50.25
CA THR A 207 3.11 -76.28 -50.33
C THR A 207 2.85 -75.55 -49.01
N LEU A 208 2.93 -76.25 -47.87
CA LEU A 208 2.73 -75.63 -46.55
C LEU A 208 3.81 -74.58 -46.25
N SER A 209 5.06 -74.83 -46.61
CA SER A 209 6.17 -73.90 -46.41
C SER A 209 5.98 -72.63 -47.24
N LEU A 210 5.55 -72.76 -48.50
CA LEU A 210 5.21 -71.62 -49.36
C LEU A 210 4.05 -70.81 -48.76
N THR A 211 2.96 -71.47 -48.36
CA THR A 211 1.83 -70.76 -47.74
C THR A 211 2.19 -70.09 -46.42
N HIS A 212 3.12 -70.68 -45.66
CA HIS A 212 3.62 -70.09 -44.43
C HIS A 212 4.46 -68.83 -44.73
N GLN A 213 5.33 -68.89 -45.74
CA GLN A 213 6.12 -67.75 -46.16
C GLN A 213 5.24 -66.59 -46.65
N ASP A 214 4.23 -66.88 -47.47
CA ASP A 214 3.23 -65.89 -47.90
C ASP A 214 2.50 -65.26 -46.72
N LEU A 215 2.13 -66.06 -45.71
CA LEU A 215 1.46 -65.55 -44.50
C LEU A 215 2.38 -64.66 -43.67
N VAL A 216 3.65 -65.01 -43.54
CA VAL A 216 4.65 -64.20 -42.83
C VAL A 216 4.87 -62.88 -43.55
N GLU A 217 4.95 -62.88 -44.89
CA GLU A 217 5.08 -61.66 -45.68
C GLU A 217 3.85 -60.74 -45.49
N ARG A 218 2.64 -61.30 -45.58
CA ARG A 218 1.40 -60.54 -45.33
C ARG A 218 1.36 -59.98 -43.91
N LEU A 219 1.81 -60.75 -42.91
CA LEU A 219 1.88 -60.27 -41.55
C LEU A 219 2.89 -59.13 -41.41
N GLY A 220 4.03 -59.20 -42.09
CA GLY A 220 5.00 -58.11 -42.19
C GLY A 220 4.38 -56.82 -42.75
N GLN A 221 3.65 -56.93 -43.86
CA GLN A 221 2.93 -55.79 -44.46
C GLN A 221 1.91 -55.17 -43.50
N LEU A 222 1.11 -56.00 -42.81
CA LEU A 222 0.15 -55.50 -41.81
C LEU A 222 0.81 -54.81 -40.61
N VAL A 223 1.98 -55.30 -40.18
CA VAL A 223 2.76 -54.65 -39.12
C VAL A 223 3.28 -53.29 -39.59
N GLU A 224 3.78 -53.18 -40.82
CA GLU A 224 4.21 -51.91 -41.40
C GLU A 224 3.07 -50.90 -41.52
N GLU A 225 1.87 -51.34 -41.95
CA GLU A 225 0.67 -50.51 -41.97
C GLU A 225 0.28 -50.03 -40.58
N LEU A 226 0.32 -50.91 -39.57
CA LEU A 226 0.06 -50.56 -38.18
C LEU A 226 1.06 -49.54 -37.65
N GLU A 227 2.35 -49.75 -37.90
CA GLU A 227 3.40 -48.80 -37.51
C GLU A 227 3.21 -47.45 -38.20
N GLN A 228 2.86 -47.43 -39.48
CA GLN A 228 2.58 -46.19 -40.21
C GLN A 228 1.35 -45.47 -39.64
N GLY A 229 0.29 -46.21 -39.31
CA GLY A 229 -0.88 -45.69 -38.61
C GLY A 229 -0.53 -45.09 -37.24
N GLN A 230 0.31 -45.79 -36.47
CA GLN A 230 0.79 -45.32 -35.17
C GLN A 230 1.62 -44.03 -35.28
N ARG A 231 2.56 -43.96 -36.25
CA ARG A 231 3.35 -42.75 -36.52
C ARG A 231 2.46 -41.57 -36.92
N SER A 232 1.43 -41.83 -37.74
CA SER A 232 0.47 -40.80 -38.17
C SER A 232 -0.37 -40.28 -36.99
N LEU A 233 -0.82 -41.18 -36.12
CA LEU A 233 -1.54 -40.84 -34.89
C LEU A 233 -0.67 -40.00 -33.95
N ASP A 234 0.59 -40.38 -33.77
CA ASP A 234 1.50 -39.65 -32.88
C ASP A 234 1.88 -38.27 -33.45
N SER A 235 2.02 -38.15 -34.78
CA SER A 235 2.13 -36.85 -35.45
C SER A 235 0.90 -35.97 -35.21
N LEU A 236 -0.30 -36.52 -35.36
CA LEU A 236 -1.55 -35.79 -35.12
C LEU A 236 -1.69 -35.34 -33.66
N LYS A 237 -1.29 -36.19 -32.70
CA LYS A 237 -1.24 -35.81 -31.27
C LYS A 237 -0.26 -34.67 -31.03
N GLN A 238 0.91 -34.70 -31.66
CA GLN A 238 1.90 -33.64 -31.53
C GLN A 238 1.37 -32.32 -32.10
N GLU A 239 0.76 -32.36 -33.29
CA GLU A 239 0.11 -31.19 -33.92
C GLU A 239 -1.01 -30.63 -33.04
N HIS A 240 -1.87 -31.49 -32.49
CA HIS A 240 -2.93 -31.06 -31.57
C HIS A 240 -2.35 -30.40 -30.31
N ASN A 241 -1.29 -30.96 -29.74
CA ASN A 241 -0.60 -30.36 -28.59
C ASN A 241 0.01 -28.99 -28.95
N THR A 242 0.62 -28.84 -30.13
CA THR A 242 1.13 -27.54 -30.58
C THR A 242 0.01 -26.53 -30.79
N ASN A 243 -1.11 -26.94 -31.38
CA ASN A 243 -2.28 -26.08 -31.56
C ASN A 243 -2.87 -25.64 -30.22
N LYS A 244 -2.94 -26.54 -29.23
CA LYS A 244 -3.37 -26.20 -27.88
C LYS A 244 -2.45 -25.16 -27.22
N LEU A 245 -1.14 -25.27 -27.41
CA LEU A 245 -0.17 -24.28 -26.92
C LEU A 245 -0.35 -22.93 -27.62
N MET A 246 -0.56 -22.92 -28.94
CA MET A 246 -0.84 -21.70 -29.71
C MET A 246 -2.15 -21.03 -29.25
N MET A 247 -3.24 -21.78 -29.11
CA MET A 247 -4.51 -21.26 -28.57
C MET A 247 -4.37 -20.72 -27.15
N ASN A 248 -3.58 -21.37 -26.29
CA ASN A 248 -3.34 -20.88 -24.93
C ASN A 248 -2.53 -19.58 -24.92
N ARG A 249 -1.57 -19.45 -25.85
CA ARG A 249 -0.83 -18.21 -26.07
C ARG A 249 -1.78 -17.10 -26.53
N GLU A 250 -2.61 -17.34 -27.53
CA GLU A 250 -3.61 -16.37 -28.01
C GLU A 250 -4.56 -15.94 -26.88
N LEU A 251 -5.05 -16.89 -26.08
CA LEU A 251 -5.89 -16.58 -24.91
C LEU A 251 -5.17 -15.67 -23.92
N SER A 252 -3.89 -15.97 -23.63
CA SER A 252 -3.06 -15.14 -22.75
C SER A 252 -2.86 -13.73 -23.33
N GLU A 253 -2.61 -13.62 -24.64
CA GLU A 253 -2.48 -12.34 -25.33
C GLU A 253 -3.79 -11.54 -25.25
N LEU A 254 -4.95 -12.15 -25.56
CA LEU A 254 -6.26 -11.52 -25.42
C LEU A 254 -6.54 -11.08 -23.98
N GLN A 255 -6.21 -11.91 -22.99
CA GLN A 255 -6.38 -11.57 -21.58
C GLN A 255 -5.54 -10.33 -21.21
N THR A 256 -4.28 -10.25 -21.65
CA THR A 256 -3.46 -9.06 -21.42
C THR A 256 -4.01 -7.82 -22.10
N GLN A 257 -4.59 -7.95 -23.30
CA GLN A 257 -5.23 -6.84 -23.99
C GLN A 257 -6.48 -6.36 -23.24
N TRP A 258 -7.30 -7.29 -22.75
CA TRP A 258 -8.47 -6.98 -21.95
C TRP A 258 -8.09 -6.29 -20.63
N ASP A 259 -7.08 -6.79 -19.92
CA ASP A 259 -6.58 -6.16 -18.68
C ASP A 259 -6.08 -4.74 -18.94
N ARG A 260 -5.36 -4.51 -20.05
CA ARG A 260 -4.92 -3.15 -20.44
C ARG A 260 -6.10 -2.23 -20.75
N ALA A 261 -7.11 -2.72 -21.46
CA ALA A 261 -8.31 -1.95 -21.78
C ALA A 261 -9.09 -1.58 -20.53
N LYS A 262 -9.26 -2.54 -19.61
CA LYS A 262 -9.89 -2.35 -18.31
C LYS A 262 -9.16 -1.32 -17.45
N GLU A 263 -7.84 -1.41 -17.39
CA GLU A 263 -7.02 -0.44 -16.65
C GLU A 263 -7.15 0.97 -17.24
N LYS A 264 -7.14 1.10 -18.57
CA LYS A 264 -7.41 2.39 -19.23
C LYS A 264 -8.80 2.93 -18.90
N ASN A 265 -9.83 2.08 -18.91
CA ASN A 265 -11.19 2.48 -18.55
C ASN A 265 -11.28 2.99 -17.09
N ASN A 266 -10.67 2.26 -16.15
CA ASN A 266 -10.60 2.68 -14.75
C ASN A 266 -9.89 4.03 -14.58
N GLN A 267 -8.80 4.27 -15.33
CA GLN A 267 -8.09 5.54 -15.31
C GLN A 267 -8.95 6.68 -15.85
N THR A 268 -9.71 6.47 -16.92
CA THR A 268 -10.62 7.48 -17.47
C THR A 268 -11.79 7.77 -16.54
N GLU A 269 -12.38 6.75 -15.92
CA GLU A 269 -13.42 6.92 -14.90
C GLU A 269 -12.91 7.70 -13.69
N MET A 270 -11.70 7.42 -13.23
CA MET A 270 -11.10 8.16 -12.12
C MET A 270 -10.85 9.63 -12.48
N LYS A 271 -10.39 9.92 -13.70
CA LYS A 271 -10.25 11.30 -14.20
C LYS A 271 -11.60 12.01 -14.27
N LEU A 272 -12.64 11.33 -14.76
CA LEU A 272 -13.99 11.88 -14.82
C LEU A 272 -14.52 12.24 -13.43
N MET A 273 -14.37 11.33 -12.46
CA MET A 273 -14.76 11.58 -11.07
C MET A 273 -14.00 12.76 -10.44
N MET A 274 -12.70 12.89 -10.73
CA MET A 274 -11.90 14.03 -10.26
C MET A 274 -12.40 15.35 -10.87
N HIS A 275 -12.68 15.39 -12.17
CA HIS A 275 -13.24 16.58 -12.83
C HIS A 275 -14.64 16.92 -12.31
N GLN A 276 -15.49 15.92 -12.07
CA GLN A 276 -16.81 16.14 -11.49
C GLN A 276 -16.72 16.70 -10.07
N GLY A 277 -15.77 16.20 -9.26
CA GLY A 277 -15.45 16.76 -7.94
C GLY A 277 -15.02 18.22 -8.03
N GLN A 278 -14.05 18.54 -8.90
CA GLN A 278 -13.60 19.91 -9.14
C GLN A 278 -14.73 20.84 -9.60
N SER A 279 -15.58 20.38 -10.51
CA SER A 279 -16.73 21.15 -10.98
C SER A 279 -17.74 21.41 -9.87
N ARG A 280 -18.01 20.42 -9.01
CA ARG A 280 -18.88 20.60 -7.84
C ARG A 280 -18.30 21.61 -6.87
N ASP A 281 -17.00 21.53 -6.57
CA ASP A 281 -16.32 22.45 -5.66
C ASP A 281 -16.38 23.90 -6.22
N GLN A 282 -16.17 24.08 -7.54
CA GLN A 282 -16.33 25.38 -8.21
C GLN A 282 -17.77 25.92 -8.11
N VAL A 283 -18.78 25.07 -8.31
CA VAL A 283 -20.19 25.47 -8.18
C VAL A 283 -20.53 25.84 -6.74
N GLU A 284 -19.98 25.12 -5.75
CA GLU A 284 -20.16 25.41 -4.33
C GLU A 284 -19.47 26.73 -3.91
N GLU A 285 -18.25 26.99 -4.39
CA GLU A 285 -17.54 28.25 -4.17
C GLU A 285 -18.30 29.44 -4.77
N VAL A 286 -18.76 29.31 -6.02
CA VAL A 286 -19.58 30.32 -6.69
C VAL A 286 -20.89 30.52 -5.92
N GLY A 287 -21.60 29.46 -5.56
CA GLY A 287 -22.82 29.54 -4.75
C GLY A 287 -22.61 30.24 -3.40
N SER A 288 -21.50 29.95 -2.72
CA SER A 288 -21.12 30.58 -1.45
C SER A 288 -20.83 32.08 -1.62
N LEU A 289 -20.11 32.46 -2.69
CA LEU A 289 -19.88 33.85 -3.07
C LEU A 289 -21.20 34.57 -3.35
N LEU A 290 -22.10 33.94 -4.11
CA LEU A 290 -23.44 34.49 -4.41
C LEU A 290 -24.22 34.81 -3.13
N ILE A 291 -24.26 33.86 -2.19
CA ILE A 291 -24.95 34.04 -0.91
C ILE A 291 -24.28 35.15 -0.09
N ALA A 292 -22.95 35.20 -0.05
CA ALA A 292 -22.22 36.25 0.66
C ALA A 292 -22.50 37.65 0.10
N VAL A 293 -22.54 37.80 -1.23
CA VAL A 293 -22.90 39.06 -1.90
C VAL A 293 -24.32 39.47 -1.55
N LYS A 294 -25.29 38.55 -1.63
CA LYS A 294 -26.69 38.84 -1.24
C LYS A 294 -26.79 39.27 0.23
N ASN A 295 -26.14 38.55 1.14
CA ASN A 295 -26.13 38.89 2.56
C ASN A 295 -25.51 40.29 2.82
N LEU A 296 -24.43 40.65 2.11
CA LEU A 296 -23.81 41.97 2.22
C LEU A 296 -24.71 43.07 1.63
N ALA A 297 -25.36 42.80 0.50
CA ALA A 297 -26.30 43.73 -0.14
C ALA A 297 -27.51 44.02 0.75
N GLU A 298 -28.04 43.01 1.45
CA GLU A 298 -29.10 43.18 2.46
C GLU A 298 -28.65 44.10 3.61
N GLN A 299 -27.40 43.95 4.08
CA GLN A 299 -26.84 44.78 5.17
C GLN A 299 -26.48 46.21 4.73
N CYS A 300 -26.10 46.38 3.47
CA CYS A 300 -25.62 47.63 2.89
C CYS A 300 -26.69 48.31 2.01
N TYR A 301 -27.96 48.03 2.27
CA TYR A 301 -29.07 48.47 1.42
C TYR A 301 -29.16 50.00 1.32
N LEU A 302 -29.21 50.47 0.07
CA LEU A 302 -29.34 51.88 -0.29
C LEU A 302 -30.68 52.10 -0.99
N HIS A 303 -31.53 52.98 -0.45
CA HIS A 303 -32.92 53.14 -0.88
C HIS A 303 -33.14 53.53 -2.35
N HIS A 304 -32.10 54.01 -3.05
CA HIS A 304 -32.17 54.41 -4.46
C HIS A 304 -31.94 53.26 -5.45
N TYR A 305 -31.54 52.07 -4.97
CA TYR A 305 -31.32 50.90 -5.83
C TYR A 305 -32.57 50.03 -6.06
N GLY A 306 -33.71 50.34 -5.44
CA GLY A 306 -34.96 49.59 -5.59
C GLY A 306 -35.05 48.33 -4.72
N PRO A 307 -36.13 47.53 -4.82
CA PRO A 307 -36.32 46.32 -4.00
C PRO A 307 -35.27 45.24 -4.30
N LEU A 308 -34.67 44.65 -3.25
CA LEU A 308 -33.58 43.65 -3.35
C LEU A 308 -33.89 42.41 -4.21
N GLU A 309 -35.17 42.07 -4.43
CA GLU A 309 -35.60 40.89 -5.19
C GLU A 309 -35.49 41.06 -6.71
N GLU A 310 -35.41 42.29 -7.22
CA GLU A 310 -35.37 42.59 -8.66
C GLU A 310 -33.97 43.04 -9.16
N ILE A 311 -33.01 43.22 -8.24
CA ILE A 311 -31.68 43.75 -8.56
C ILE A 311 -30.77 42.63 -9.07
N ASP A 312 -30.10 42.86 -10.19
CA ASP A 312 -29.07 41.95 -10.70
C ASP A 312 -27.82 41.90 -9.78
N MET A 313 -27.11 40.79 -9.81
CA MET A 313 -25.99 40.52 -8.92
C MET A 313 -24.85 41.53 -9.05
N LEU A 314 -24.51 41.91 -10.29
CA LEU A 314 -23.46 42.90 -10.55
C LEU A 314 -23.82 44.24 -9.92
N THR A 315 -25.10 44.62 -10.04
CA THR A 315 -25.66 45.84 -9.44
C THR A 315 -25.70 45.78 -7.91
N MET A 316 -25.95 44.61 -7.31
CA MET A 316 -25.80 44.40 -5.86
C MET A 316 -24.35 44.61 -5.39
N MET A 317 -23.36 44.14 -6.17
CA MET A 317 -21.95 44.36 -5.84
C MET A 317 -21.56 45.83 -5.97
N ASP A 318 -22.07 46.54 -6.98
CA ASP A 318 -21.85 47.98 -7.13
C ASP A 318 -22.47 48.78 -5.98
N MET A 319 -23.66 48.39 -5.50
CA MET A 319 -24.28 48.96 -4.31
C MET A 319 -23.46 48.74 -3.04
N VAL A 320 -22.99 47.50 -2.80
CA VAL A 320 -22.11 47.18 -1.64
C VAL A 320 -20.83 48.01 -1.72
N LYS A 321 -20.26 48.17 -2.91
CA LYS A 321 -19.07 49.02 -3.12
C LYS A 321 -19.34 50.49 -2.82
N GLU A 322 -20.46 51.04 -3.29
CA GLU A 322 -20.84 52.43 -3.02
C GLU A 322 -21.06 52.68 -1.53
N TYR A 323 -21.77 51.79 -0.84
CA TYR A 323 -21.97 51.86 0.60
C TYR A 323 -20.65 51.86 1.38
N ILE A 324 -19.71 50.98 1.00
CA ILE A 324 -18.39 50.92 1.64
C ILE A 324 -17.61 52.23 1.42
N LEU A 325 -17.64 52.79 0.21
CA LEU A 325 -16.98 54.05 -0.10
C LEU A 325 -17.59 55.23 0.67
N GLU A 326 -18.92 55.34 0.71
CA GLU A 326 -19.62 56.35 1.50
C GLU A 326 -19.28 56.24 3.00
N ARG A 327 -19.32 55.03 3.57
CA ARG A 327 -18.96 54.78 4.98
C ARG A 327 -17.51 55.12 5.25
N ALA A 328 -16.58 54.75 4.37
CA ALA A 328 -15.17 55.08 4.51
C ALA A 328 -14.94 56.60 4.49
N ASP A 329 -15.61 57.32 3.60
CA ASP A 329 -15.55 58.79 3.54
C ASP A 329 -16.17 59.46 4.76
N ILE A 330 -17.26 58.90 5.32
CA ILE A 330 -17.85 59.37 6.58
C ILE A 330 -16.88 59.14 7.74
N VAL A 331 -16.27 57.96 7.84
CA VAL A 331 -15.28 57.64 8.88
C VAL A 331 -14.05 58.53 8.75
N MET A 332 -13.50 58.72 7.56
CA MET A 332 -12.37 59.64 7.34
C MET A 332 -12.70 61.08 7.75
N ARG A 333 -13.92 61.56 7.47
CA ARG A 333 -14.38 62.87 7.92
C ARG A 333 -14.53 62.92 9.44
N ALA A 334 -15.05 61.86 10.06
CA ALA A 334 -15.19 61.76 11.50
C ALA A 334 -13.84 61.66 12.24
N THR A 335 -12.87 60.89 11.74
CA THR A 335 -11.52 60.84 12.31
C THR A 335 -10.79 62.16 12.14
N ARG A 336 -10.93 62.85 11.00
CA ARG A 336 -10.42 64.24 10.86
C ARG A 336 -11.02 65.19 11.90
N LEU A 337 -12.31 65.05 12.21
CA LEU A 337 -12.97 65.84 13.26
C LEU A 337 -12.50 65.44 14.67
N ILE A 338 -12.22 64.16 14.93
CA ILE A 338 -11.67 63.68 16.20
C ILE A 338 -10.21 64.08 16.37
N ASP A 339 -9.40 64.06 15.31
CA ASP A 339 -8.03 64.60 15.32
C ASP A 339 -8.05 66.13 15.53
N SER A 340 -9.08 66.81 15.01
CA SER A 340 -9.32 68.24 15.25
C SER A 340 -9.87 68.53 16.65
N GLY A 341 -10.58 67.58 17.28
CA GLY A 341 -11.08 67.68 18.66
C GLY A 341 -10.03 67.29 19.71
N SER A 342 -9.14 66.36 19.37
CA SER A 342 -7.96 65.98 20.16
C SER A 342 -6.94 67.14 20.23
N ALA A 343 -6.90 68.00 19.21
CA ALA A 343 -6.12 69.23 19.23
C ALA A 343 -6.59 70.29 20.25
N LEU A 344 -7.79 70.16 20.83
CA LEU A 344 -8.32 71.13 21.82
C LEU A 344 -8.16 70.69 23.29
N THR A 345 -7.72 69.47 23.58
CA THR A 345 -7.49 69.04 24.97
C THR A 345 -6.22 68.20 25.14
N SER A 346 -5.06 68.75 24.74
CA SER A 346 -3.78 68.53 25.43
C SER A 346 -2.61 69.25 24.73
N ALA A 347 -2.43 70.52 25.07
CA ALA A 347 -1.11 70.93 25.55
C ALA A 347 -1.08 70.42 27.02
N THR A 348 -0.33 69.39 27.38
CA THR A 348 1.12 69.46 27.62
C THR A 348 1.75 68.05 27.59
N GLU A 349 3.00 68.02 27.13
CA GLU A 349 4.06 67.01 27.37
C GLU A 349 4.23 65.77 26.47
N HIS A 350 5.16 65.95 25.51
CA HIS A 350 6.42 65.22 25.35
C HIS A 350 6.50 63.67 25.40
N ARG A 351 6.83 63.14 24.20
CA ARG A 351 8.09 62.46 23.82
C ARG A 351 8.28 60.97 24.19
N GLY A 352 8.39 60.14 23.15
CA GLY A 352 9.14 58.87 23.15
C GLY A 352 8.41 57.75 22.39
N SER A 353 8.70 57.54 21.11
CA SER A 353 9.68 56.56 20.61
C SER A 353 9.12 55.13 20.43
N LEU A 354 9.00 54.75 19.15
CA LEU A 354 9.30 53.44 18.53
C LEU A 354 9.08 52.16 19.38
N LYS A 355 8.20 51.26 18.88
CA LYS A 355 8.59 49.94 18.35
C LYS A 355 7.40 49.13 17.80
N ASN A 356 7.42 48.96 16.47
CA ASN A 356 7.31 47.71 15.72
C ASN A 356 6.85 46.46 16.51
N ILE A 357 5.78 45.79 16.04
CA ILE A 357 5.68 44.32 15.99
C ILE A 357 4.85 43.94 14.75
N ASN A 358 5.56 43.36 13.77
CA ASN A 358 5.01 42.47 12.75
C ASN A 358 4.20 41.34 13.38
N SER A 359 3.01 41.07 12.87
CA SER A 359 2.44 39.72 12.87
C SER A 359 2.11 39.30 11.46
N LYS A 360 3.15 38.72 10.84
CA LYS A 360 3.06 37.75 9.75
C LYS A 360 2.16 36.60 10.22
N THR A 361 0.94 36.51 9.74
CA THR A 361 0.17 35.26 9.75
C THR A 361 0.24 34.66 8.36
N GLN A 362 1.22 33.77 8.20
CA GLN A 362 1.19 32.74 7.18
C GLN A 362 0.00 31.81 7.47
N LEU A 363 -1.02 31.86 6.61
CA LEU A 363 -1.96 30.75 6.50
C LEU A 363 -1.33 29.71 5.56
N LYS A 364 -0.75 28.72 6.24
CA LYS A 364 -0.26 27.46 5.72
C LYS A 364 -1.43 26.70 5.10
N SER A 365 -1.41 26.53 3.79
CA SER A 365 -2.26 25.58 3.08
C SER A 365 -1.94 24.17 3.56
N THR A 366 -2.92 23.49 4.15
CA THR A 366 -2.88 22.05 4.36
C THR A 366 -3.63 21.38 3.22
N SER A 367 -2.87 20.97 2.22
CA SER A 367 -3.23 19.87 1.34
C SER A 367 -3.41 18.59 2.17
N LYS A 368 -4.64 18.08 2.26
CA LYS A 368 -4.93 16.70 2.64
C LYS A 368 -5.61 16.01 1.47
N THR A 369 -4.81 15.25 0.74
CA THR A 369 -5.23 14.08 -0.03
C THR A 369 -5.38 12.87 0.91
N SER A 370 -6.06 11.83 0.41
CA SER A 370 -6.40 10.54 1.04
C SER A 370 -7.82 10.53 1.65
N GLY A 371 -8.72 9.62 1.29
CA GLY A 371 -8.55 8.37 0.56
C GLY A 371 -9.90 7.65 0.53
N ARG A 372 -10.04 6.84 -0.51
CA ARG A 372 -11.25 6.23 -1.05
C ARG A 372 -11.71 4.99 -0.26
N SER A 373 -13.03 4.75 -0.37
CA SER A 373 -13.78 3.48 -0.38
C SER A 373 -13.92 2.61 0.86
N GLY A 374 -15.18 2.27 1.13
CA GLY A 374 -15.61 1.03 1.76
C GLY A 374 -17.13 0.92 1.80
N LEU A 375 -17.78 0.56 0.69
CA LEU A 375 -19.12 -0.01 0.70
C LEU A 375 -19.12 -1.27 -0.16
N SER A 376 -19.16 -2.40 0.56
CA SER A 376 -19.47 -3.73 0.09
C SER A 376 -20.89 -4.07 0.55
N SER A 377 -21.77 -4.32 -0.41
CA SER A 377 -22.69 -5.46 -0.48
C SER A 377 -23.44 -5.39 -1.80
#